data_AF-A0A1I3U4Z6-F1
#
_entry.id   AF-A0A1I3U4Z6-F1
#
_cell.length_a   1.000
_cell.length_b   1.000
_cell.length_c   1.000
_cell.angle_alpha   90.00
_cell.angle_beta   90.00
_cell.angle_gamma   90.00
#
_symmetry.space_group_name_H-M   'P 1'
#
loop_
_entity.id
_entity.type
_entity.pdbx_description
1 polymer ?
#
loop_
_entity_poly.entity_id
_entity_poly.type
_entity_poly.pdbx_seq_one_letter_code
_entity_poly.pdbx_strand_id
1 'polypeptide(L)'
;MFVGRVYEMANVPRVYVPGYLLIRVPLITQAGAALAMLSVVWNPIKPGVVRPREVALLSMMVLLPLACQALVHGPAFSGMRHFLFVLPPLATLAGVGLGHLLDALALPGRRLASVALAVVCASFLSEGLTLLRLHPYENLSYNALVGGLPGAFRRYDLDYWFNSMPEAIGKLEEFVRDSVPLDEIKPPAVYSVAVCGERPAFDHSVTLPQLRWDFRSEWDESEFFIAPTQMNCDRDLDGEIVGRVERLGVPIAYVKDRRAIVKRPPADSALSVARQEPAGKNIAQAVPFD
;
A
#
# COMPACT_ATOMS: atom_id res chain seq x y z
N MET A 1 -5.21 -3.13 -5.00
CA MET A 1 -6.06 -4.06 -4.18
C MET A 1 -7.14 -3.25 -3.49
N PHE A 2 -8.37 -3.76 -3.36
CA PHE A 2 -9.44 -3.08 -2.62
C PHE A 2 -10.47 -4.07 -2.09
N VAL A 3 -10.73 -4.04 -0.78
CA VAL A 3 -11.65 -4.97 -0.08
C VAL A 3 -11.34 -6.43 -0.42
N GLY A 4 -10.05 -6.80 -0.39
CA GLY A 4 -9.61 -8.18 -0.59
C GLY A 4 -9.45 -8.62 -2.04
N ARG A 5 -9.82 -7.78 -3.02
CA ARG A 5 -9.70 -8.09 -4.44
C ARG A 5 -8.57 -7.31 -5.11
N VAL A 6 -7.86 -7.98 -6.00
CA VAL A 6 -6.88 -7.36 -6.90
C VAL A 6 -7.63 -6.87 -8.14
N TYR A 7 -7.42 -5.60 -8.48
CA TYR A 7 -8.01 -4.96 -9.66
C TYR A 7 -6.87 -4.54 -10.60
N GLU A 8 -7.13 -4.62 -11.89
CA GLU A 8 -6.31 -3.95 -12.89
C GLU A 8 -6.45 -2.43 -12.73
N MET A 9 -5.36 -1.69 -12.93
CA MET A 9 -5.34 -0.24 -12.71
C MET A 9 -6.35 0.51 -13.59
N ALA A 10 -6.63 -0.02 -14.79
CA ALA A 10 -7.63 0.52 -15.71
C ALA A 10 -9.08 0.23 -15.30
N ASN A 11 -9.32 -0.77 -14.46
CA ASN A 11 -10.66 -1.26 -14.13
C ASN A 11 -10.88 -1.35 -12.61
N VAL A 12 -10.81 -0.20 -11.95
CA VAL A 12 -11.10 -0.08 -10.52
C VAL A 12 -12.54 0.36 -10.26
N PRO A 13 -13.16 -0.04 -9.13
CA PRO A 13 -14.47 0.45 -8.75
C PRO A 13 -14.50 1.98 -8.59
N ARG A 14 -15.62 2.64 -8.89
CA ARG A 14 -15.79 4.11 -8.71
C ARG A 14 -15.47 4.58 -7.28
N VAL A 15 -15.73 3.73 -6.29
CA VAL A 15 -15.51 3.99 -4.88
C VAL A 15 -14.05 3.78 -4.43
N TYR A 16 -13.15 3.36 -5.32
CA TYR A 16 -11.77 3.02 -4.99
C TYR A 16 -11.03 4.21 -4.36
N VAL A 17 -10.91 5.32 -5.09
CA VAL A 17 -10.14 6.50 -4.62
C VAL A 17 -10.81 7.17 -3.41
N PRO A 18 -12.14 7.45 -3.41
CA PRO A 18 -12.81 7.96 -2.21
C PRO A 18 -12.67 7.01 -1.02
N GLY A 19 -12.76 5.70 -1.25
CA GLY A 19 -12.56 4.69 -0.22
C GLY A 19 -11.14 4.69 0.35
N TYR A 20 -10.12 4.85 -0.50
CA TYR A 20 -8.73 4.98 -0.05
C TYR A 20 -8.51 6.23 0.81
N LEU A 21 -9.04 7.38 0.40
CA LEU A 21 -8.99 8.58 1.23
C LEU A 21 -9.68 8.36 2.59
N LEU A 22 -10.84 7.71 2.59
CA LEU A 22 -11.62 7.41 3.79
C LEU A 22 -10.87 6.51 4.78
N ILE A 23 -10.06 5.55 4.31
CA ILE A 23 -9.34 4.60 5.18
C ILE A 23 -7.89 5.01 5.50
N ARG A 24 -7.32 5.94 4.73
CA ARG A 24 -5.93 6.43 4.91
C ARG A 24 -5.85 7.76 5.67
N VAL A 25 -6.80 8.67 5.45
CA VAL A 25 -6.77 9.98 6.12
C VAL A 25 -7.21 9.84 7.58
N PRO A 26 -6.52 10.48 8.55
CA PRO A 26 -6.95 10.46 9.95
C PRO A 26 -8.41 10.87 10.13
N LEU A 27 -9.14 10.15 11.00
CA LEU A 27 -10.58 10.38 11.18
C LEU A 27 -10.88 11.79 11.69
N ILE A 28 -10.01 12.35 12.54
CA ILE A 28 -10.16 13.71 13.04
C ILE A 28 -10.03 14.76 11.93
N THR A 29 -9.15 14.52 10.94
CA THR A 29 -9.00 15.37 9.76
C THR A 29 -10.26 15.31 8.89
N GLN A 30 -10.80 14.11 8.67
CA GLN A 30 -12.04 13.94 7.90
C GLN A 30 -13.24 14.61 8.57
N ALA A 31 -13.38 14.43 9.90
CA ALA A 31 -14.44 15.07 10.67
C ALA A 31 -14.35 16.60 10.60
N GLY A 32 -13.15 17.16 10.80
CA GLY A 32 -12.92 18.60 10.64
C GLY A 32 -13.30 19.10 9.25
N ALA A 33 -12.85 18.40 8.20
CA ALA A 33 -13.11 18.81 6.82
C ALA A 33 -14.61 18.77 6.51
N ALA A 34 -15.31 17.73 6.96
CA ALA A 34 -16.76 17.62 6.82
C ALA A 34 -17.50 18.77 7.54
N LEU A 35 -17.07 19.13 8.76
CA LEU A 35 -17.64 20.28 9.49
C LEU A 35 -17.46 21.59 8.71
N ALA A 36 -16.29 21.83 8.12
CA ALA A 36 -16.07 23.00 7.28
C ALA A 36 -16.97 22.99 6.04
N MET A 37 -17.05 21.87 5.31
CA MET A 37 -17.89 21.75 4.12
C MET A 37 -19.38 21.97 4.44
N LEU A 38 -19.89 21.39 5.53
CA LEU A 38 -21.30 21.52 5.95
C LEU A 38 -21.65 22.94 6.41
N SER A 39 -20.69 23.67 6.97
CA SER A 39 -20.90 25.06 7.39
C SER A 39 -21.26 25.99 6.21
N VAL A 40 -20.81 25.68 4.99
CA VAL A 40 -21.18 26.43 3.78
C VAL A 40 -22.67 26.28 3.44
N VAL A 41 -23.27 25.13 3.78
CA VAL A 41 -24.65 24.77 3.39
C VAL A 41 -25.68 25.19 4.44
N TRP A 42 -25.38 25.00 5.73
CA TRP A 42 -26.40 25.11 6.78
C TRP A 42 -26.42 26.43 7.53
N ASN A 43 -25.32 27.18 7.57
CA ASN A 43 -25.30 28.51 8.17
C ASN A 43 -24.05 29.26 7.68
N PRO A 44 -24.15 30.23 6.74
CA PRO A 44 -22.98 30.98 6.31
C PRO A 44 -22.36 31.61 7.55
N ILE A 45 -21.19 31.11 7.91
CA ILE A 45 -20.43 31.49 9.08
C ILE A 45 -20.47 33.01 9.23
N LYS A 46 -20.77 33.49 10.45
CA LYS A 46 -20.71 34.93 10.77
C LYS A 46 -19.40 35.49 10.21
N PRO A 47 -19.42 36.62 9.49
CA PRO A 47 -18.23 37.14 8.82
C PRO A 47 -17.06 37.27 9.81
N GLY A 48 -16.01 36.49 9.54
CA GLY A 48 -14.77 36.40 10.29
C GLY A 48 -13.59 36.17 9.34
N VAL A 49 -12.45 35.68 9.85
CA VAL A 49 -11.17 35.56 9.12
C VAL A 49 -11.26 34.68 7.87
N VAL A 50 -12.18 33.71 7.81
CA VAL A 50 -12.37 32.80 6.66
C VAL A 50 -13.72 33.07 5.99
N ARG A 51 -13.71 33.34 4.68
CA ARG A 51 -14.93 33.66 3.93
C ARG A 51 -15.60 32.38 3.42
N PRO A 52 -16.94 32.27 3.39
CA PRO A 52 -17.64 31.09 2.85
C PRO A 52 -17.19 30.70 1.43
N ARG A 53 -16.84 31.69 0.60
CA ARG A 53 -16.28 31.48 -0.74
C ARG A 53 -14.95 30.71 -0.73
N GLU A 54 -14.08 30.93 0.25
CA GLU A 54 -12.78 30.26 0.35
C GLU A 54 -12.98 28.80 0.75
N VAL A 55 -13.87 28.55 1.72
CA VAL A 55 -14.28 27.18 2.09
C VAL A 55 -14.92 26.46 0.90
N ALA A 56 -15.78 27.13 0.14
CA ALA A 56 -16.38 26.57 -1.07
C ALA A 56 -15.33 26.23 -2.14
N LEU A 57 -14.37 27.12 -2.39
CA LEU A 57 -13.27 26.87 -3.33
C LEU A 57 -12.40 25.69 -2.90
N LEU A 58 -12.00 25.63 -1.62
CA LEU A 58 -11.26 24.49 -1.07
C LEU A 58 -12.07 23.18 -1.14
N SER A 59 -13.38 23.25 -0.87
CA SER A 59 -14.28 22.11 -0.99
C SER A 59 -14.35 21.63 -2.43
N MET A 60 -14.41 22.54 -3.41
CA MET A 60 -14.34 22.19 -4.83
C MET A 60 -13.00 21.58 -5.21
N MET A 61 -11.87 22.10 -4.72
CA MET A 61 -10.55 21.51 -4.94
C MET A 61 -10.44 20.06 -4.45
N VAL A 62 -11.22 19.67 -3.44
CA VAL A 62 -11.30 18.29 -2.94
C VAL A 62 -12.33 17.48 -3.71
N LEU A 63 -13.57 17.94 -3.77
CA LEU A 63 -14.71 17.17 -4.23
C LEU A 63 -14.74 17.02 -5.76
N LEU A 64 -14.35 18.05 -6.50
CA LEU A 64 -14.39 18.03 -7.97
C LEU A 64 -13.48 16.95 -8.57
N PRO A 65 -12.17 16.84 -8.25
CA PRO A 65 -11.32 15.80 -8.83
C PRO A 65 -11.79 14.39 -8.43
N LEU A 66 -12.31 14.21 -7.21
CA LEU A 66 -12.85 12.94 -6.74
C LEU A 66 -14.15 12.56 -7.46
N ALA A 67 -15.03 13.54 -7.69
CA ALA A 67 -16.25 13.34 -8.47
C ALA A 67 -15.92 13.01 -9.92
N CYS A 68 -15.02 13.77 -10.56
CA CYS A 68 -14.56 13.48 -11.93
C CYS A 68 -13.99 12.05 -12.02
N GLN A 69 -13.11 11.66 -11.10
CA GLN A 69 -12.54 10.32 -11.04
C GLN A 69 -13.63 9.24 -10.92
N ALA A 70 -14.57 9.41 -9.99
CA ALA A 70 -15.62 8.43 -9.72
C ALA A 70 -16.66 8.35 -10.86
N LEU A 71 -16.95 9.46 -11.54
CA LEU A 71 -17.95 9.52 -12.61
C LEU A 71 -17.37 9.03 -13.95
N VAL A 72 -16.14 9.42 -14.28
CA VAL A 72 -15.48 9.10 -15.55
C VAL A 72 -14.82 7.71 -15.52
N HIS A 73 -14.69 7.08 -14.35
CA HIS A 73 -13.94 5.83 -14.16
C HIS A 73 -12.48 5.97 -14.59
N GLY A 74 -11.82 7.03 -14.10
CA GLY A 74 -10.39 7.19 -14.37
C GLY A 74 -9.59 6.00 -13.81
N PRO A 75 -8.44 5.67 -14.40
CA PRO A 75 -7.56 4.64 -13.85
C PRO A 75 -7.04 5.07 -12.48
N ALA A 76 -6.88 4.12 -11.55
CA ALA A 76 -6.27 4.38 -10.25
C ALA A 76 -5.03 3.51 -10.05
N PHE A 77 -3.93 4.18 -9.69
CA PHE A 77 -2.63 3.56 -9.50
C PHE A 77 -2.35 3.45 -8.00
N SER A 78 -2.28 2.20 -7.52
CA SER A 78 -1.83 1.84 -6.16
C SER A 78 -2.38 2.75 -5.05
N GLY A 79 -3.69 2.69 -4.84
CA GLY A 79 -4.39 3.43 -3.80
C GLY A 79 -4.72 4.87 -4.20
N MET A 80 -4.28 5.84 -3.41
CA MET A 80 -4.59 7.27 -3.56
C MET A 80 -3.39 8.10 -4.04
N ARG A 81 -2.32 7.46 -4.56
CA ARG A 81 -1.05 8.12 -4.94
C ARG A 81 -1.26 9.33 -5.86
N HIS A 82 -2.10 9.19 -6.89
CA HIS A 82 -2.35 10.27 -7.85
C HIS A 82 -3.26 11.38 -7.30
N PHE A 83 -3.87 11.19 -6.12
CA PHE A 83 -4.78 12.13 -5.49
C PHE A 83 -4.20 12.75 -4.22
N LEU A 84 -2.88 12.62 -3.99
CA LEU A 84 -2.21 13.24 -2.84
C LEU A 84 -2.32 14.77 -2.84
N PHE A 85 -2.51 15.40 -4.02
CA PHE A 85 -2.75 16.84 -4.14
C PHE A 85 -4.05 17.31 -3.46
N VAL A 86 -4.95 16.39 -3.14
CA VAL A 86 -6.19 16.65 -2.41
C VAL A 86 -5.96 16.78 -0.90
N LEU A 87 -4.83 16.26 -0.39
CA LEU A 87 -4.54 16.26 1.05
C LEU A 87 -4.31 17.66 1.63
N PRO A 88 -3.53 18.57 1.02
CA PRO A 88 -3.36 19.92 1.54
C PRO A 88 -4.68 20.70 1.70
N PRO A 89 -5.55 20.83 0.68
CA PRO A 89 -6.82 21.53 0.86
C PRO A 89 -7.75 20.83 1.86
N LEU A 90 -7.72 19.49 1.93
CA LEU A 90 -8.48 18.73 2.92
C LEU A 90 -8.00 19.02 4.36
N ALA A 91 -6.69 19.13 4.59
CA ALA A 91 -6.13 19.48 5.89
C ALA A 91 -6.47 20.93 6.28
N THR A 92 -6.47 21.86 5.33
CA THR A 92 -6.90 23.25 5.56
C THR A 92 -8.38 23.29 5.98
N LEU A 93 -9.26 22.58 5.27
CA LEU A 93 -10.66 22.45 5.64
C LEU A 93 -10.83 21.84 7.04
N ALA A 94 -10.00 20.85 7.39
CA ALA A 94 -10.01 20.26 8.72
C ALA A 94 -9.70 21.29 9.81
N GLY A 95 -8.67 22.11 9.61
CA GLY A 95 -8.33 23.20 10.55
C GLY A 95 -9.47 24.20 10.71
N VAL A 96 -10.09 24.63 9.61
CA VAL A 96 -11.25 25.55 9.64
C VAL A 96 -12.42 24.95 10.41
N GLY A 97 -12.81 23.70 10.11
CA GLY A 97 -13.96 23.07 10.73
C GLY A 97 -13.75 22.76 12.21
N LEU A 98 -12.56 22.31 12.59
CA LEU A 98 -12.20 22.09 14.00
C LEU A 98 -12.12 23.42 14.76
N GLY A 99 -11.60 24.48 14.14
CA GLY A 99 -11.57 25.82 14.73
C GLY A 99 -12.98 26.32 15.06
N HIS A 100 -13.90 26.26 14.10
CA HIS A 100 -15.30 26.65 14.34
C HIS A 100 -15.99 25.79 15.39
N LEU A 101 -15.68 24.50 15.45
CA LEU A 101 -16.20 23.61 16.51
C LEU A 101 -15.72 24.08 17.89
N LEU A 102 -14.43 24.40 18.03
CA LEU A 102 -13.87 24.87 19.31
C LEU A 102 -14.46 26.22 19.72
N ASP A 103 -14.64 27.15 18.79
CA ASP A 103 -15.29 28.44 19.04
C ASP A 103 -16.75 28.26 19.48
N ALA A 104 -17.50 27.39 18.80
CA ALA A 104 -18.88 27.07 19.16
C ALA A 104 -18.98 26.44 20.55
N LEU A 105 -18.05 25.56 20.91
CA LEU A 105 -17.98 24.92 22.23
C LEU A 105 -17.47 25.88 23.33
N ALA A 106 -16.85 26.99 22.96
CA ALA A 106 -16.45 28.03 23.91
C ALA A 106 -17.64 28.89 24.39
N LEU A 107 -18.72 29.00 23.58
CA LEU A 107 -19.93 29.77 23.90
C LEU A 107 -20.59 29.34 25.23
N PRO A 108 -20.88 28.04 25.47
CA PRO A 108 -21.45 27.59 26.75
C PRO A 108 -20.42 27.60 27.90
N GLY A 109 -19.12 27.67 27.62
CA GLY A 109 -18.08 27.84 28.64
C GLY A 109 -16.69 27.37 28.23
N ARG A 110 -15.65 28.07 28.73
CA ARG A 110 -14.24 27.81 28.38
C ARG A 110 -13.76 26.39 28.70
N ARG A 111 -14.31 25.76 29.74
CA ARG A 111 -13.94 24.38 30.12
C ARG A 111 -14.27 23.37 29.02
N LEU A 112 -15.41 23.51 28.36
CA LEU A 112 -15.83 22.60 27.28
C LEU A 112 -14.89 22.73 26.07
N ALA A 113 -14.56 23.95 25.67
CA ALA A 113 -13.58 24.20 24.61
C ALA A 113 -12.19 23.62 24.95
N SER A 114 -11.72 23.76 26.19
CA SER A 114 -10.44 23.17 26.62
C SER A 114 -10.45 21.64 26.55
N VAL A 115 -11.54 20.99 26.96
CA VAL A 115 -11.68 19.53 26.84
C VAL A 115 -11.70 19.11 25.37
N ALA A 116 -12.46 19.81 24.52
CA ALA A 116 -12.51 19.53 23.10
C ALA A 116 -11.14 19.69 22.42
N LEU A 117 -10.40 20.76 22.75
CA LEU A 117 -9.04 20.98 22.28
C LEU A 117 -8.11 19.85 22.72
N ALA A 118 -8.20 19.41 23.98
CA ALA A 118 -7.41 18.29 24.48
C ALA A 118 -7.70 17.00 23.71
N VAL A 119 -8.96 16.72 23.37
CA VAL A 119 -9.35 15.55 22.55
C VAL A 119 -8.80 15.65 21.13
N VAL A 120 -8.86 16.83 20.51
CA VAL A 120 -8.27 17.06 19.18
C VAL A 120 -6.76 16.84 19.21
N CYS A 121 -6.06 17.43 20.18
CA CYS A 121 -4.61 17.25 20.36
C CYS A 121 -4.24 15.78 20.62
N ALA A 122 -4.98 15.09 21.49
CA ALA A 122 -4.78 13.67 21.77
C ALA A 122 -5.00 12.80 20.53
N SER A 123 -5.98 13.13 19.69
CA SER A 123 -6.25 12.43 18.44
C SER A 123 -5.06 12.55 17.48
N PHE A 124 -4.57 13.78 17.24
CA PHE A 124 -3.39 13.98 16.40
C PHE A 124 -2.11 13.37 17.00
N LEU A 125 -1.96 13.39 18.32
CA LEU A 125 -0.84 12.74 18.99
C LEU A 125 -0.86 11.22 18.78
N SER A 126 -2.04 10.59 18.87
CA SER A 126 -2.21 9.16 18.59
C SER A 126 -1.81 8.79 17.16
N GLU A 127 -2.18 9.63 16.17
CA GLU A 127 -1.77 9.45 14.78
C GLU A 127 -0.25 9.62 14.64
N GLY A 128 0.34 10.65 15.27
CA GLY A 128 1.79 10.88 15.28
C GLY A 128 2.57 9.70 15.89
N LEU A 129 2.09 9.14 17.00
CA LEU A 129 2.67 7.94 17.61
C LEU A 129 2.58 6.71 16.68
N THR A 130 1.51 6.61 15.89
CA THR A 130 1.37 5.54 14.90
C THR A 130 2.40 5.69 13.79
N LEU A 131 2.62 6.91 13.28
CA LEU A 131 3.66 7.18 12.29
C LEU A 131 5.06 6.88 12.84
N LEU A 132 5.36 7.27 14.09
CA LEU A 132 6.64 6.94 14.74
C LEU A 132 6.87 5.44 14.86
N ARG A 133 5.83 4.66 15.22
CA ARG A 133 5.93 3.19 15.29
C ARG A 133 6.08 2.53 13.93
N LEU A 134 5.60 3.19 12.87
CA LEU A 134 5.71 2.70 11.51
C LEU A 134 7.02 3.09 10.85
N HIS A 135 7.76 4.09 11.35
CA HIS A 135 9.00 4.57 10.77
C HIS A 135 9.98 3.41 10.44
N PRO A 136 10.59 3.38 9.24
CA PRO A 136 10.48 4.31 8.09
C PRO A 136 9.36 3.99 7.07
N TYR A 137 8.28 3.32 7.50
CA TYR A 137 7.17 2.83 6.67
C TYR A 137 5.85 3.54 6.95
N GLU A 138 5.89 4.87 7.09
CA GLU A 138 4.71 5.71 7.34
C GLU A 138 3.65 5.58 6.25
N ASN A 139 4.07 5.21 5.03
CA ASN A 139 3.18 4.88 3.91
C ASN A 139 2.26 3.68 4.17
N LEU A 140 2.46 2.92 5.26
CA LEU A 140 1.60 1.83 5.70
C LEU A 140 0.54 2.27 6.73
N SER A 141 0.43 3.56 7.03
CA SER A 141 -0.58 4.04 7.97
C SER A 141 -2.00 3.87 7.40
N TYR A 142 -2.86 3.23 8.19
CA TYR A 142 -4.30 3.09 7.97
C TYR A 142 -5.01 3.55 9.24
N ASN A 143 -6.15 4.20 9.09
CA ASN A 143 -6.88 4.71 10.23
C ASN A 143 -7.71 3.62 10.95
N ALA A 144 -8.29 3.99 12.08
CA ALA A 144 -9.07 3.10 12.92
C ALA A 144 -10.33 2.51 12.25
N LEU A 145 -10.86 3.12 11.18
CA LEU A 145 -12.08 2.62 10.50
C LEU A 145 -11.90 1.21 9.94
N VAL A 146 -10.68 0.89 9.50
CA VAL A 146 -10.33 -0.45 9.01
C VAL A 146 -9.58 -1.29 10.04
N GLY A 147 -9.36 -0.79 11.26
CA GLY A 147 -8.58 -1.47 12.30
C GLY A 147 -7.06 -1.27 12.17
N GLY A 148 -6.61 -0.19 11.53
CA GLY A 148 -5.19 0.09 11.33
C GLY A 148 -4.53 -0.83 10.30
N LEU A 149 -3.19 -0.89 10.35
CA LEU A 149 -2.40 -1.75 9.44
C LEU A 149 -2.81 -3.24 9.50
N PRO A 150 -3.05 -3.86 10.67
CA PRO A 150 -3.52 -5.25 10.75
C PRO A 150 -4.83 -5.48 10.00
N GLY A 151 -5.81 -4.60 10.16
CA GLY A 151 -7.08 -4.74 9.47
C GLY A 151 -7.03 -4.36 7.99
N ALA A 152 -5.96 -3.72 7.53
CA ALA A 152 -5.71 -3.46 6.11
C ALA A 152 -4.98 -4.59 5.38
N PHE A 153 -4.27 -5.45 6.11
CA PHE A 153 -3.54 -6.58 5.56
C PHE A 153 -4.45 -7.46 4.69
N ARG A 154 -3.99 -7.78 3.47
CA ARG A 154 -4.73 -8.57 2.47
C ARG A 154 -6.08 -8.00 2.05
N ARG A 155 -6.38 -6.74 2.41
CA ARG A 155 -7.63 -6.06 2.02
C ARG A 155 -7.36 -4.83 1.17
N TYR A 156 -6.24 -4.16 1.40
CA TYR A 156 -5.84 -2.93 0.72
C TYR A 156 -4.34 -2.93 0.39
N ASP A 157 -3.90 -1.93 -0.37
CA ASP A 157 -2.54 -1.76 -0.85
C ASP A 157 -1.58 -1.36 0.28
N LEU A 158 -0.67 -2.25 0.64
CA LEU A 158 0.42 -2.03 1.59
C LEU A 158 1.65 -1.39 0.92
N ASP A 159 2.80 -2.07 0.91
CA ASP A 159 4.05 -1.48 0.45
C ASP A 159 4.15 -1.47 -1.09
N TYR A 160 3.43 -0.54 -1.69
CA TYR A 160 3.36 -0.37 -3.14
C TYR A 160 4.54 0.47 -3.71
N TRP A 161 5.46 0.92 -2.86
CA TRP A 161 6.73 1.58 -3.25
C TRP A 161 7.93 0.65 -3.11
N PHE A 162 7.74 -0.59 -2.64
CA PHE A 162 8.82 -1.54 -2.36
C PHE A 162 9.84 -0.99 -1.33
N ASN A 163 9.39 -0.17 -0.39
CA ASN A 163 10.22 0.37 0.69
C ASN A 163 10.80 -0.74 1.59
N SER A 164 10.18 -1.92 1.64
CA SER A 164 10.65 -3.07 2.43
C SER A 164 11.82 -3.79 1.78
N MET A 165 12.14 -3.48 0.53
CA MET A 165 13.15 -4.19 -0.24
C MET A 165 14.54 -4.18 0.40
N PRO A 166 15.07 -3.04 0.88
CA PRO A 166 16.40 -3.02 1.50
C PRO A 166 16.48 -3.91 2.75
N GLU A 167 15.46 -3.88 3.61
CA GLU A 167 15.40 -4.71 4.83
C GLU A 167 15.22 -6.21 4.47
N ALA A 168 14.44 -6.52 3.43
CA ALA A 168 14.26 -7.89 2.96
C ALA A 168 15.55 -8.45 2.35
N ILE A 169 16.28 -7.65 1.54
CA ILE A 169 17.58 -8.04 1.00
C ILE A 169 18.57 -8.26 2.12
N GLY A 170 18.65 -7.35 3.11
CA GLY A 170 19.52 -7.53 4.27
C GLY A 170 19.28 -8.87 4.99
N LYS A 171 18.03 -9.29 5.13
CA LYS A 171 17.66 -10.59 5.71
C LYS A 171 18.08 -11.78 4.84
N LEU A 172 17.95 -11.66 3.51
CA LEU A 172 18.44 -12.69 2.60
C LEU A 172 19.96 -12.82 2.70
N GLU A 173 20.67 -11.70 2.74
CA GLU A 173 22.13 -11.69 2.84
C GLU A 173 22.65 -12.24 4.16
N GLU A 174 21.97 -11.93 5.27
CA GLU A 174 22.23 -12.53 6.58
C GLU A 174 22.05 -14.06 6.51
N PHE A 175 20.93 -14.52 5.97
CA PHE A 175 20.66 -15.94 5.80
C PHE A 175 21.71 -16.65 4.92
N VAL A 176 22.12 -16.05 3.80
CA VAL A 176 23.14 -16.63 2.91
C VAL A 176 24.51 -16.68 3.58
N ARG A 177 24.88 -15.66 4.37
CA ARG A 177 26.14 -15.65 5.14
C ARG A 177 26.16 -16.74 6.22
N ASP A 178 25.02 -16.98 6.87
CA ASP A 178 24.92 -17.94 7.97
C ASP A 178 24.75 -19.39 7.50
N SER A 179 24.10 -19.60 6.36
CA SER A 179 23.80 -20.94 5.82
C SER A 179 24.95 -21.56 5.04
N VAL A 180 26.02 -20.82 4.74
CA VAL A 180 27.19 -21.30 4.01
C VAL A 180 28.43 -21.23 4.91
N PRO A 181 29.03 -22.36 5.33
CA PRO A 181 30.32 -22.34 6.02
C PRO A 181 31.36 -21.61 5.14
N LEU A 182 32.14 -20.69 5.73
CA LEU A 182 33.13 -19.86 5.04
C LEU A 182 34.10 -20.68 4.15
N ASP A 183 34.29 -21.96 4.45
CA ASP A 183 35.19 -22.89 3.75
C ASP A 183 34.55 -23.58 2.53
N GLU A 184 33.22 -23.52 2.38
CA GLU A 184 32.45 -24.11 1.26
C GLU A 184 31.83 -23.09 0.32
N ILE A 185 32.11 -21.79 0.50
CA ILE A 185 31.86 -20.77 -0.53
C ILE A 185 32.83 -21.05 -1.68
N LYS A 186 32.54 -22.06 -2.50
CA LYS A 186 33.22 -22.25 -3.79
C LYS A 186 33.02 -20.96 -4.59
N PRO A 187 34.10 -20.24 -4.94
CA PRO A 187 33.99 -19.09 -5.84
C PRO A 187 33.61 -19.61 -7.24
N PRO A 188 32.48 -19.19 -7.84
CA PRO A 188 31.35 -18.47 -7.23
C PRO A 188 30.04 -19.28 -7.37
N ALA A 189 29.49 -19.76 -6.26
CA ALA A 189 28.07 -20.09 -6.22
C ALA A 189 27.29 -18.76 -6.36
N VAL A 190 26.75 -18.52 -7.55
CA VAL A 190 25.87 -17.39 -7.84
C VAL A 190 24.45 -17.86 -7.59
N TYR A 191 23.76 -17.20 -6.66
CA TYR A 191 22.38 -17.49 -6.33
C TYR A 191 21.44 -16.56 -7.08
N SER A 192 20.41 -17.15 -7.66
CA SER A 192 19.40 -16.46 -8.43
C SER A 192 18.23 -16.02 -7.54
N VAL A 193 17.79 -14.76 -7.70
CA VAL A 193 16.81 -14.12 -6.83
C VAL A 193 15.67 -13.56 -7.68
N ALA A 194 14.53 -14.22 -7.60
CA ALA A 194 13.27 -13.66 -8.05
C ALA A 194 12.84 -12.57 -7.07
N VAL A 195 12.41 -11.44 -7.58
CA VAL A 195 11.93 -10.35 -6.74
C VAL A 195 10.66 -9.78 -7.30
N CYS A 196 9.59 -9.83 -6.52
CA CYS A 196 8.39 -9.11 -6.86
C CYS A 196 8.53 -7.63 -6.55
N GLY A 197 9.06 -6.89 -7.52
CA GLY A 197 9.18 -5.44 -7.46
C GLY A 197 9.97 -4.88 -8.62
N GLU A 198 10.37 -3.62 -8.48
CA GLU A 198 11.19 -2.96 -9.48
C GLU A 198 12.67 -3.28 -9.28
N ARG A 199 13.36 -3.67 -10.35
CA ARG A 199 14.79 -4.02 -10.34
C ARG A 199 15.69 -2.99 -9.66
N PRO A 200 15.54 -1.67 -9.87
CA PRO A 200 16.37 -0.67 -9.20
C PRO A 200 16.36 -0.77 -7.67
N ALA A 201 15.24 -1.17 -7.06
CA ALA A 201 15.14 -1.32 -5.62
C ALA A 201 16.07 -2.43 -5.08
N PHE A 202 16.33 -3.46 -5.90
CA PHE A 202 17.30 -4.50 -5.58
C PHE A 202 18.72 -4.10 -5.89
N ASP A 203 18.98 -3.62 -7.12
CA ASP A 203 20.34 -3.28 -7.58
C ASP A 203 21.00 -2.21 -6.70
N HIS A 204 20.22 -1.31 -6.08
CA HIS A 204 20.73 -0.28 -5.18
C HIS A 204 20.93 -0.75 -3.73
N SER A 205 20.31 -1.88 -3.35
CA SER A 205 20.28 -2.36 -1.97
C SER A 205 21.18 -3.58 -1.74
N VAL A 206 21.40 -4.37 -2.78
CA VAL A 206 22.23 -5.59 -2.71
C VAL A 206 23.69 -5.25 -2.50
N THR A 207 24.32 -5.92 -1.55
CA THR A 207 25.74 -5.79 -1.20
C THR A 207 26.51 -7.09 -1.44
N LEU A 208 25.83 -8.25 -1.40
CA LEU A 208 26.43 -9.54 -1.72
C LEU A 208 26.50 -9.79 -3.23
N PRO A 209 27.71 -9.89 -3.84
CA PRO A 209 27.85 -10.10 -5.27
C PRO A 209 27.38 -11.47 -5.76
N GLN A 210 27.17 -12.42 -4.84
CA GLN A 210 26.63 -13.75 -5.13
C GLN A 210 25.14 -13.72 -5.46
N LEU A 211 24.40 -12.67 -5.08
CA LEU A 211 22.98 -12.55 -5.36
C LEU A 211 22.78 -11.87 -6.71
N ARG A 212 22.02 -12.49 -7.59
CA ARG A 212 21.65 -11.95 -8.90
C ARG A 212 20.15 -11.87 -9.06
N TRP A 213 19.71 -10.73 -9.57
CA TRP A 213 18.32 -10.51 -9.95
C TRP A 213 17.96 -11.36 -11.18
N ASP A 214 16.84 -12.07 -11.11
CA ASP A 214 16.27 -12.80 -12.24
C ASP A 214 15.09 -12.06 -12.88
N PHE A 215 14.96 -12.20 -14.20
CA PHE A 215 13.78 -11.73 -14.91
C PHE A 215 12.56 -12.60 -14.60
N ARG A 216 11.37 -12.03 -14.79
CA ARG A 216 10.10 -12.70 -14.47
C ARG A 216 9.92 -14.04 -15.19
N SER A 217 10.46 -14.17 -16.40
CA SER A 217 10.45 -15.44 -17.16
C SER A 217 11.20 -16.58 -16.47
N GLU A 218 12.10 -16.27 -15.55
CA GLU A 218 13.01 -17.22 -14.89
C GLU A 218 12.63 -17.47 -13.43
N TRP A 219 11.58 -16.81 -12.92
CA TRP A 219 11.18 -16.85 -11.52
C TRP A 219 10.96 -18.25 -10.96
N ASP A 220 10.38 -19.15 -11.76
CA ASP A 220 10.13 -20.53 -11.32
C ASP A 220 11.43 -21.29 -11.00
N GLU A 221 12.53 -20.93 -11.67
CA GLU A 221 13.87 -21.51 -11.51
C GLU A 221 14.73 -20.79 -10.46
N SER A 222 14.28 -19.63 -9.96
CA SER A 222 15.05 -18.84 -9.00
C SER A 222 15.20 -19.52 -7.64
N GLU A 223 16.42 -19.55 -7.11
CA GLU A 223 16.75 -20.19 -5.84
C GLU A 223 16.17 -19.45 -4.62
N PHE A 224 16.05 -18.13 -4.71
CA PHE A 224 15.43 -17.29 -3.69
C PHE A 224 14.30 -16.44 -4.26
N PHE A 225 13.36 -16.08 -3.39
CA PHE A 225 12.27 -15.17 -3.73
C PHE A 225 12.07 -14.10 -2.66
N ILE A 226 12.12 -12.83 -3.07
CA ILE A 226 11.76 -11.70 -2.21
C ILE A 226 10.45 -11.11 -2.72
N ALA A 227 9.45 -11.02 -1.85
CA ALA A 227 8.16 -10.48 -2.24
C ALA A 227 7.49 -9.68 -1.15
N PRO A 228 7.02 -8.45 -1.44
CA PRO A 228 6.10 -7.75 -0.58
C PRO A 228 4.77 -8.49 -0.53
N THR A 229 4.01 -8.30 0.55
CA THR A 229 2.65 -8.83 0.67
C THR A 229 1.62 -8.00 -0.09
N GLN A 230 2.08 -6.88 -0.67
CA GLN A 230 1.33 -6.03 -1.59
C GLN A 230 0.78 -6.87 -2.76
N MET A 231 -0.51 -6.69 -3.08
CA MET A 231 -1.23 -7.43 -4.13
C MET A 231 -1.19 -8.96 -4.00
N ASN A 232 -0.81 -9.48 -2.83
CA ASN A 232 -0.52 -10.89 -2.59
C ASN A 232 0.64 -11.48 -3.39
N CYS A 233 1.60 -10.64 -3.82
CA CYS A 233 2.70 -11.12 -4.64
C CYS A 233 3.58 -12.17 -3.96
N ASP A 234 3.62 -12.15 -2.63
CA ASP A 234 4.24 -13.21 -1.84
C ASP A 234 3.62 -14.59 -2.06
N ARG A 235 2.48 -14.72 -2.74
CA ARG A 235 1.87 -16.01 -3.09
C ARG A 235 2.22 -16.48 -4.49
N ASP A 236 2.95 -15.69 -5.27
CA ASP A 236 3.28 -16.04 -6.66
C ASP A 236 4.26 -17.21 -6.74
N LEU A 237 5.19 -17.32 -5.78
CA LEU A 237 6.13 -18.43 -5.67
C LEU A 237 6.18 -18.99 -4.24
N ASP A 238 6.18 -20.32 -4.13
CA ASP A 238 6.36 -21.03 -2.87
C ASP A 238 7.84 -21.17 -2.48
N GLY A 239 8.09 -21.35 -1.17
CA GLY A 239 9.41 -21.53 -0.59
C GLY A 239 9.36 -21.46 0.94
N GLU A 240 10.42 -21.93 1.60
CA GLU A 240 10.57 -21.81 3.06
C GLU A 240 10.80 -20.34 3.43
N ILE A 241 10.04 -19.81 4.39
CA ILE A 241 10.20 -18.42 4.81
C ILE A 241 11.43 -18.30 5.71
N VAL A 242 12.51 -17.75 5.16
CA VAL A 242 13.79 -17.54 5.85
C VAL A 242 13.94 -16.12 6.39
N GLY A 243 13.10 -15.18 5.94
CA GLY A 243 13.09 -13.80 6.43
C GLY A 243 11.71 -13.16 6.35
N ARG A 244 11.41 -12.29 7.32
CA ARG A 244 10.17 -11.48 7.36
C ARG A 244 10.49 -10.04 7.71
N VAL A 245 9.94 -9.12 6.93
CA VAL A 245 9.87 -7.70 7.28
C VAL A 245 8.48 -7.44 7.86
N GLU A 246 8.41 -7.04 9.12
CA GLU A 246 7.15 -6.89 9.85
C GLU A 246 7.00 -5.50 10.45
N ARG A 247 5.78 -4.95 10.41
CA ARG A 247 5.44 -3.70 11.12
C ARG A 247 4.10 -3.86 11.80
N LEU A 248 4.04 -3.50 13.09
CA LEU A 248 2.85 -3.67 13.94
C LEU A 248 2.25 -5.10 13.89
N GLY A 249 3.11 -6.13 13.82
CA GLY A 249 2.70 -7.54 13.73
C GLY A 249 2.18 -7.96 12.35
N VAL A 250 2.32 -7.12 11.33
CA VAL A 250 1.91 -7.43 9.95
C VAL A 250 3.15 -7.67 9.08
N PRO A 251 3.25 -8.81 8.39
CA PRO A 251 4.31 -9.05 7.42
C PRO A 251 4.06 -8.23 6.15
N ILE A 252 5.01 -7.35 5.85
CA ILE A 252 4.96 -6.45 4.70
C ILE A 252 5.82 -6.96 3.55
N ALA A 253 6.84 -7.79 3.84
CA ALA A 253 7.57 -8.58 2.87
C ALA A 253 8.10 -9.89 3.45
N TYR A 254 8.29 -10.86 2.55
CA TYR A 254 8.87 -12.16 2.83
C TYR A 254 10.13 -12.38 2.00
N VAL A 255 11.06 -13.11 2.58
CA VAL A 255 12.21 -13.72 1.90
C VAL A 255 12.00 -15.22 1.99
N LYS A 256 12.05 -15.90 0.85
CA LYS A 256 11.84 -17.33 0.74
C LYS A 256 13.04 -18.03 0.12
N ASP A 257 13.42 -19.15 0.70
CA ASP A 257 14.35 -20.11 0.12
C ASP A 257 13.55 -21.16 -0.68
N ARG A 258 13.83 -21.23 -1.97
CA ARG A 258 13.15 -22.12 -2.92
C ARG A 258 14.02 -23.30 -3.35
N ARG A 259 15.27 -23.40 -2.87
CA ARG A 259 16.25 -24.40 -3.35
C ARG A 259 15.76 -25.84 -3.17
N ALA A 260 14.97 -26.12 -2.14
CA ALA A 260 14.37 -27.46 -1.93
C ALA A 260 13.29 -27.81 -2.98
N ILE A 261 12.64 -26.81 -3.56
CA ILE A 261 11.60 -26.96 -4.59
C ILE A 261 12.25 -27.03 -5.97
N VAL A 262 13.17 -26.11 -6.28
CA VAL A 262 13.85 -26.05 -7.59
C VAL A 262 14.72 -27.30 -7.82
N LYS A 263 15.30 -27.89 -6.77
CA LYS A 263 16.06 -29.16 -6.87
C LYS A 263 15.19 -30.41 -7.00
N ARG A 264 13.88 -30.33 -6.74
CA ARG A 264 12.95 -31.45 -7.01
C ARG A 264 12.59 -31.40 -8.51
N PRO A 265 12.83 -32.48 -9.28
CA PRO A 265 12.22 -32.55 -10.60
C PRO A 265 10.70 -32.48 -10.44
N PRO A 266 9.96 -31.81 -11.35
CA PRO A 266 8.51 -31.75 -11.28
C PRO A 266 7.95 -33.17 -11.38
N ALA A 267 7.57 -33.75 -10.24
CA ALA A 267 6.77 -34.95 -10.21
C ALA A 267 5.36 -34.58 -10.68
N ASP A 268 4.83 -35.37 -11.61
CA ASP A 268 3.45 -35.36 -12.14
C ASP A 268 3.17 -34.60 -13.46
N SER A 269 4.10 -34.60 -14.43
CA SER A 269 3.74 -34.46 -15.86
C SER A 269 3.84 -35.76 -16.67
N ALA A 270 4.28 -36.86 -16.06
CA ALA A 270 4.53 -38.13 -16.77
C ALA A 270 3.34 -39.12 -16.79
N LEU A 271 2.16 -38.77 -16.27
CA LEU A 271 1.02 -39.71 -16.16
C LEU A 271 -0.29 -39.30 -16.87
N SER A 272 -0.28 -38.28 -17.73
CA SER A 272 -1.49 -37.91 -18.52
C SER A 272 -1.35 -38.04 -20.04
N VAL A 273 -0.18 -38.39 -20.59
CA VAL A 273 0.01 -38.49 -22.06
C VAL A 273 -0.56 -39.79 -22.66
N ALA A 274 -1.09 -40.71 -21.85
CA ALA A 274 -1.71 -41.95 -22.33
C ALA A 274 -3.24 -41.90 -22.32
N ARG A 275 -3.84 -40.93 -23.02
CA ARG A 275 -5.14 -41.03 -23.74
C ARG A 275 -5.60 -39.64 -24.15
N GLN A 276 -5.37 -39.28 -25.42
CA GLN A 276 -6.38 -38.77 -26.35
C GLN A 276 -5.73 -37.93 -27.45
N GLU A 277 -5.75 -38.47 -28.66
CA GLU A 277 -5.97 -37.72 -29.89
C GLU A 277 -6.82 -38.59 -30.83
N PRO A 278 -7.50 -38.04 -31.86
CA PRO A 278 -7.71 -36.62 -32.17
C PRO A 278 -9.18 -36.27 -32.53
N ALA A 279 -9.56 -34.98 -32.47
CA ALA A 279 -10.45 -34.34 -33.45
C ALA A 279 -10.68 -32.85 -33.14
N GLY A 280 -10.40 -31.98 -34.11
CA GLY A 280 -11.05 -30.67 -34.23
C GLY A 280 -10.12 -29.45 -34.21
N LYS A 281 -9.47 -29.18 -35.35
CA LYS A 281 -8.92 -27.86 -35.69
C LYS A 281 -10.02 -26.80 -35.62
N ASN A 282 -9.75 -25.66 -34.97
CA ASN A 282 -10.13 -24.36 -35.52
C ASN A 282 -9.16 -23.26 -35.07
N ILE A 283 -8.77 -22.48 -36.06
CA ILE A 283 -7.74 -21.43 -36.08
C ILE A 283 -8.47 -20.09 -36.01
N ALA A 284 -8.04 -19.17 -35.14
CA ALA A 284 -8.13 -17.70 -35.31
C ALA A 284 -7.50 -17.06 -34.06
N GLN A 285 -6.24 -16.63 -34.07
CA GLN A 285 -5.66 -15.43 -34.70
C GLN A 285 -5.37 -14.37 -33.65
N ALA A 286 -4.07 -14.12 -33.48
CA ALA A 286 -3.49 -12.96 -32.82
C ALA A 286 -3.87 -11.69 -33.59
N VAL A 287 -4.06 -10.59 -32.85
CA VAL A 287 -4.13 -9.24 -33.42
C VAL A 287 -2.93 -8.45 -32.85
N PRO A 288 -2.10 -7.83 -33.69
CA PRO A 288 -0.98 -7.01 -33.25
C PRO A 288 -1.43 -5.60 -32.85
N PHE A 289 -0.66 -4.99 -31.96
CA PHE A 289 -0.73 -3.56 -31.63
C PHE A 289 0.01 -2.77 -32.71
N ASP A 290 -0.72 -1.85 -33.35
CA ASP A 290 -0.19 -0.60 -33.89
C ASP A 290 -0.38 0.51 -32.84
#